data_AF-A0A2N6DV10-F1
#
_entry.id   AF-A0A2N6DV10-F1
#
_cell.length_a   1.000
_cell.length_b   1.000
_cell.length_c   1.000
_cell.angle_alpha   90.00
_cell.angle_beta   90.00
_cell.angle_gamma   90.00
#
_symmetry.space_group_name_H-M   'P 1'
#
loop_
_entity.id
_entity.type
_entity.pdbx_description
1 polymer ?
#
loop_
_entity_poly.entity_id
_entity_poly.type
_entity_poly.pdbx_seq_one_letter_code
_entity_poly.pdbx_strand_id
1 'polypeptide(L)'
;MALQLREIALDLDEDESLLPGRVAAELGLNREDLHGFQVVRRAIDARRKPKVLRIFSVVFDVADETTLLARQSDNRRLSLWQPPAVPQIAARERHHRVLVVGMGPAGLFAALSLARYGFQVTLIERGEP
;
A
#
# COMPACT_ATOMS: atom_id res chain seq x y z
N MET A 1 8.54 -8.23 -6.08
CA MET A 1 7.54 -7.27 -6.55
C MET A 1 8.24 -6.00 -6.96
N ALA A 2 8.53 -5.88 -8.23
CA ALA A 2 9.35 -4.80 -8.76
C ALA A 2 8.55 -3.68 -9.41
N LEU A 3 7.35 -3.97 -9.92
CA LEU A 3 6.52 -3.00 -10.63
C LEU A 3 5.19 -2.76 -9.92
N GLN A 4 4.65 -1.57 -10.12
CA GLN A 4 3.31 -1.15 -9.71
C GLN A 4 2.56 -0.61 -10.92
N LEU A 5 1.33 -1.07 -11.13
CA LEU A 5 0.38 -0.45 -12.04
C LEU A 5 -0.82 0.11 -11.25
N ARG A 6 -1.14 1.38 -11.48
CA ARG A 6 -2.19 2.10 -10.76
C ARG A 6 -3.45 2.27 -11.61
N GLU A 7 -4.56 2.55 -10.94
CA GLU A 7 -5.85 2.93 -11.54
C GLU A 7 -6.46 1.90 -12.49
N ILE A 8 -6.31 0.61 -12.17
CA ILE A 8 -6.98 -0.46 -12.91
C ILE A 8 -8.44 -0.50 -12.46
N ALA A 9 -9.37 -0.28 -13.38
CA ALA A 9 -10.79 -0.21 -13.08
C ALA A 9 -11.49 -1.56 -13.33
N LEU A 10 -12.34 -1.95 -12.40
CA LEU A 10 -13.39 -2.94 -12.58
C LEU A 10 -14.75 -2.32 -12.26
N ASP A 11 -15.80 -2.80 -12.92
CA ASP A 11 -17.17 -2.51 -12.51
C ASP A 11 -17.46 -3.18 -11.15
N LEU A 12 -18.56 -2.79 -10.48
CA LEU A 12 -18.92 -3.31 -9.16
C LEU A 12 -19.10 -4.84 -9.14
N ASP A 13 -19.67 -5.39 -10.21
CA ASP A 13 -20.08 -6.79 -10.29
C ASP A 13 -18.99 -7.72 -10.88
N GLU A 14 -17.89 -7.15 -11.36
CA GLU A 14 -16.79 -7.93 -11.92
C GLU A 14 -15.99 -8.65 -10.83
N ASP A 15 -15.35 -9.78 -11.15
CA ASP A 15 -14.52 -10.50 -10.17
C ASP A 15 -13.07 -9.95 -10.15
N GLU A 16 -12.44 -9.87 -8.96
CA GLU A 16 -11.05 -9.42 -8.84
C GLU A 16 -10.05 -10.35 -9.57
N SER A 17 -10.43 -11.61 -9.82
CA SER A 17 -9.64 -12.56 -10.62
C SER A 17 -9.42 -12.13 -12.07
N LEU A 18 -10.15 -11.12 -12.56
CA LEU A 18 -9.94 -10.50 -13.87
C LEU A 18 -8.74 -9.55 -13.90
N LEU A 19 -8.24 -9.10 -12.74
CA LEU A 19 -7.15 -8.11 -12.66
C LEU A 19 -5.88 -8.53 -13.39
N PRO A 20 -5.33 -9.76 -13.21
CA PRO A 20 -4.12 -10.16 -13.94
C PRO A 20 -4.33 -10.12 -15.46
N GLY A 21 -5.51 -10.54 -15.95
CA GLY A 21 -5.83 -10.50 -17.37
C GLY A 21 -5.92 -9.07 -17.92
N ARG A 22 -6.56 -8.16 -17.18
CA ARG A 22 -6.64 -6.73 -17.57
C ARG A 22 -5.28 -6.05 -17.57
N VAL A 23 -4.44 -6.34 -16.58
CA VAL A 23 -3.07 -5.81 -16.50
C VAL A 23 -2.21 -6.33 -17.64
N ALA A 24 -2.28 -7.63 -17.92
CA ALA A 24 -1.55 -8.24 -19.03
C ALA A 24 -1.97 -7.62 -20.38
N ALA A 25 -3.28 -7.49 -20.61
CA ALA A 25 -3.82 -6.88 -21.82
C ALA A 25 -3.39 -5.40 -21.97
N GLU A 26 -3.44 -4.62 -20.90
CA GLU A 26 -3.04 -3.21 -20.93
C GLU A 26 -1.53 -3.04 -21.20
N LEU A 27 -0.72 -3.92 -20.63
CA LEU A 27 0.73 -3.83 -20.75
C LEU A 27 1.30 -4.53 -21.98
N GLY A 28 0.48 -5.29 -22.72
CA GLY A 28 0.92 -6.10 -23.87
C GLY A 28 1.81 -7.27 -23.44
N LEU A 29 1.39 -7.99 -22.40
CA LEU A 29 2.05 -9.16 -21.83
C LEU A 29 1.10 -10.36 -21.86
N ASN A 30 1.64 -11.57 -21.70
CA ASN A 30 0.79 -12.71 -21.38
C ASN A 30 0.50 -12.74 -19.89
N ARG A 31 -0.63 -13.31 -19.49
CA ARG A 31 -0.98 -13.48 -18.08
C ARG A 31 0.06 -14.30 -17.32
N GLU A 32 0.65 -15.29 -17.99
CA GLU A 32 1.69 -16.19 -17.46
C GLU A 32 2.98 -15.43 -17.10
N ASP A 33 3.25 -14.31 -17.77
CA ASP A 33 4.46 -13.50 -17.57
C ASP A 33 4.37 -12.59 -16.32
N LEU A 34 3.18 -12.51 -15.71
CA LEU A 34 2.94 -11.77 -14.47
C LEU A 34 3.15 -12.70 -13.28
N HIS A 35 4.26 -12.52 -12.57
CA HIS A 35 4.57 -13.28 -11.36
C HIS A 35 4.31 -12.48 -10.10
N GLY A 36 4.05 -13.17 -8.99
CA GLY A 36 3.82 -12.54 -7.69
C GLY A 36 2.80 -11.40 -7.78
N PHE A 37 1.58 -11.64 -8.26
CA PHE A 37 0.60 -10.56 -8.41
C PHE A 37 -0.09 -10.25 -7.07
N GLN A 38 -0.10 -9.00 -6.62
CA GLN A 38 -0.88 -8.60 -5.44
C GLN A 38 -1.56 -7.24 -5.62
N VAL A 39 -2.73 -7.10 -4.99
CA VAL A 39 -3.44 -5.84 -4.86
C VAL A 39 -2.91 -5.07 -3.64
N VAL A 40 -2.34 -3.89 -3.86
CA VAL A 40 -1.80 -3.02 -2.78
C VAL A 40 -2.74 -1.88 -2.41
N ARG A 41 -3.72 -1.56 -3.26
CA ARG A 41 -4.76 -0.55 -2.98
C ARG A 41 -6.08 -0.96 -3.61
N ARG A 42 -7.16 -0.78 -2.86
CA ARG A 42 -8.55 -0.85 -3.32
C ARG A 42 -9.24 0.47 -3.03
N ALA A 43 -9.96 1.03 -4.00
CA ALA A 43 -10.71 2.26 -3.86
C ALA A 43 -12.04 2.18 -4.62
N ILE A 44 -13.01 3.02 -4.23
CA ILE A 44 -14.29 3.16 -4.93
C ILE A 44 -14.33 4.55 -5.56
N ASP A 45 -14.56 4.62 -6.88
CA ASP A 45 -14.93 5.85 -7.56
C ASP A 45 -16.44 5.85 -7.83
N ALA A 46 -17.17 6.63 -7.04
CA ALA A 46 -18.62 6.81 -7.16
C ALA A 46 -18.99 8.23 -7.61
N ARG A 47 -18.04 9.00 -8.18
CA ARG A 47 -18.26 10.41 -8.54
C ARG A 47 -19.21 10.60 -9.72
N ARG A 48 -19.34 9.60 -10.61
CA ARG A 48 -20.14 9.67 -11.85
C ARG A 48 -21.30 8.67 -11.83
N LYS A 49 -22.40 9.02 -11.17
CA LYS A 49 -23.61 8.17 -11.16
C LYS A 49 -24.22 8.00 -12.56
N PRO A 50 -24.76 6.81 -12.90
CA PRO A 50 -24.89 5.60 -12.07
C PRO A 50 -23.61 4.73 -12.03
N LYS A 51 -22.54 5.09 -12.75
CA LYS A 51 -21.34 4.28 -12.91
C LYS A 51 -20.43 4.37 -11.68
N VAL A 52 -20.43 3.30 -10.88
CA VAL A 52 -19.51 3.13 -9.74
C VAL A 52 -18.43 2.14 -10.14
N LEU A 53 -17.16 2.54 -9.96
CA LEU A 53 -16.00 1.72 -10.31
C LEU A 53 -15.22 1.34 -9.06
N ARG A 54 -14.69 0.12 -9.04
CA ARG A 54 -13.62 -0.29 -8.12
C ARG A 54 -12.28 -0.05 -8.80
N ILE A 55 -11.46 0.77 -8.17
CA ILE A 55 -10.15 1.19 -8.67
C ILE A 55 -9.06 0.49 -7.86
N PHE A 56 -8.18 -0.21 -8.56
CA PHE A 56 -7.13 -1.03 -7.97
C PHE A 56 -5.75 -0.47 -8.31
N SER A 57 -4.82 -0.59 -7.37
CA SER A 57 -3.39 -0.57 -7.67
C SER A 57 -2.81 -1.92 -7.33
N VAL A 58 -2.03 -2.47 -8.25
CA VAL A 58 -1.44 -3.80 -8.13
C VAL A 58 0.06 -3.70 -8.29
N VAL A 59 0.74 -4.70 -7.73
CA VAL A 59 2.17 -4.88 -7.88
C VAL A 59 2.43 -6.30 -8.36
N PHE A 60 3.48 -6.45 -9.16
CA PHE A 60 3.82 -7.71 -9.82
C PHE A 60 5.29 -7.72 -10.22
N ASP A 61 5.76 -8.89 -10.59
CA ASP A 61 7.09 -9.17 -11.13
C ASP A 61 6.96 -9.60 -12.59
N VAL A 62 7.94 -9.22 -13.42
CA VAL A 62 8.10 -9.67 -14.81
C VAL A 62 9.56 -10.03 -15.04
N ALA A 63 9.84 -10.83 -16.08
CA ALA A 63 11.22 -11.24 -16.37
C ALA A 63 12.14 -10.07 -16.78
N ASP A 64 11.63 -9.10 -17.55
CA ASP A 64 12.39 -7.94 -18.01
C ASP A 64 11.61 -6.63 -17.77
N GLU A 65 11.82 -6.07 -16.58
CA GLU A 65 11.22 -4.82 -16.14
C GLU A 65 11.72 -3.62 -16.96
N THR A 66 13.01 -3.65 -17.36
CA THR A 66 13.67 -2.52 -18.03
C THR A 66 13.07 -2.32 -19.42
N THR A 67 12.95 -3.39 -20.19
CA THR A 67 12.32 -3.35 -21.51
C THR A 67 10.86 -2.98 -21.42
N LEU A 68 10.12 -3.50 -20.44
CA LEU A 68 8.71 -3.15 -20.26
C LEU A 68 8.53 -1.65 -19.94
N LEU A 69 9.33 -1.11 -19.00
CA LEU A 69 9.29 0.30 -18.63
C LEU A 69 9.67 1.20 -19.82
N ALA A 70 10.67 0.81 -20.61
CA ALA A 70 11.05 1.55 -21.82
C ALA A 70 9.93 1.55 -22.87
N ARG A 71 9.26 0.40 -23.08
CA ARG A 71 8.12 0.27 -24.00
C ARG A 71 6.89 1.06 -23.53
N GLN A 72 6.73 1.21 -22.22
CA GLN A 72 5.60 1.88 -21.56
C GLN A 72 6.00 3.27 -21.02
N SER A 73 6.98 3.94 -21.64
CA SER A 73 7.55 5.20 -21.14
C SER A 73 6.53 6.33 -20.95
N ASP A 74 5.48 6.37 -21.78
CA ASP A 74 4.38 7.34 -21.68
C ASP A 74 3.30 6.94 -20.65
N ASN A 75 3.33 5.71 -20.14
CA ASN A 75 2.35 5.21 -19.19
C ASN A 75 2.68 5.65 -17.75
N ARG A 76 2.15 6.80 -17.35
CA ARG A 76 2.34 7.38 -15.99
C ARG A 76 1.77 6.52 -14.85
N ARG A 77 0.99 5.49 -15.14
CA ARG A 77 0.39 4.60 -14.14
C ARG A 77 1.32 3.43 -13.78
N LEU A 78 2.26 3.10 -14.66
CA LEU A 78 3.28 2.08 -14.44
C LEU A 78 4.53 2.71 -13.82
N SER A 79 5.05 2.12 -12.75
CA SER A 79 6.28 2.56 -12.11
C SER A 79 6.98 1.41 -11.40
N LEU A 80 8.22 1.63 -10.98
CA LEU A 80 8.85 0.77 -9.98
C LEU A 80 8.02 0.80 -8.68
N TRP A 81 7.87 -0.35 -8.05
CA TRP A 81 7.20 -0.46 -6.77
C TRP A 81 8.14 -0.02 -5.66
N GLN A 82 7.69 0.94 -4.86
CA GLN A 82 8.35 1.34 -3.62
C GLN A 82 7.44 0.95 -2.46
N PRO A 83 7.79 -0.09 -1.68
CA PRO A 83 6.99 -0.45 -0.52
C PRO A 83 6.95 0.74 0.47
N PRO A 84 5.83 0.92 1.19
CA PRO A 84 5.73 1.98 2.20
C PRO A 84 6.90 1.89 3.18
N ALA A 85 7.64 2.98 3.32
CA ALA A 85 8.76 3.03 4.25
C ALA A 85 8.22 2.90 5.69
N VAL A 86 8.65 1.86 6.38
CA VAL A 86 8.47 1.77 7.83
C VAL A 86 9.64 2.51 8.47
N PRO A 87 9.41 3.54 9.29
CA PRO A 87 10.49 4.22 9.99
C PRO A 87 11.32 3.20 10.77
N GLN A 88 12.61 3.10 10.46
CA GLN A 88 13.52 2.29 11.25
C GLN A 88 13.79 3.03 12.56
N ILE A 89 13.32 2.46 13.66
CA ILE A 89 13.49 3.04 14.99
C ILE A 89 14.73 2.40 15.60
N ALA A 90 15.82 3.17 15.68
CA ALA A 90 17.00 2.79 16.44
C ALA A 90 16.79 3.15 17.91
N ALA A 91 16.67 2.13 18.76
CA ALA A 91 16.62 2.32 20.20
C ALA A 91 17.92 2.99 20.67
N ARG A 92 17.79 4.08 21.40
CA ARG A 92 18.88 4.72 22.14
C ARG A 92 18.47 4.81 23.59
N GLU A 93 19.42 4.70 24.52
CA GLU A 93 19.09 4.97 25.91
C GLU A 93 18.61 6.41 26.06
N ARG A 94 17.37 6.56 26.54
CA ARG A 94 16.78 7.86 26.86
C ARG A 94 16.39 7.86 28.33
N HIS A 95 16.93 8.80 29.09
CA HIS A 95 16.63 8.94 30.52
C HIS A 95 15.33 9.71 30.80
N HIS A 96 14.62 10.17 29.76
CA HIS A 96 13.40 10.94 29.90
C HIS A 96 12.18 10.02 30.00
N ARG A 97 11.30 10.34 30.95
CA ARG A 97 9.98 9.71 31.11
C ARG A 97 8.94 10.49 30.31
N VAL A 98 8.04 9.79 29.62
CA VAL A 98 6.97 10.40 28.83
C VAL A 98 5.61 9.89 29.32
N LEU A 99 4.69 10.81 29.60
CA LEU A 99 3.29 10.50 29.88
C LEU A 99 2.47 10.69 28.60
N VAL A 100 1.76 9.65 28.18
CA VAL A 100 0.77 9.70 27.10
C VAL A 100 -0.61 9.55 27.73
N VAL A 101 -1.51 10.50 27.45
CA VAL A 101 -2.88 10.52 27.98
C VAL A 101 -3.84 10.22 26.83
N GLY A 102 -4.58 9.12 26.96
CA GLY A 102 -5.51 8.57 25.97
C GLY A 102 -4.97 7.32 25.27
N MET A 103 -5.76 6.24 25.25
CA MET A 103 -5.48 4.98 24.55
C MET A 103 -6.30 4.82 23.26
N GLY A 104 -6.74 5.93 22.66
CA GLY A 104 -7.19 5.94 21.27
C GLY A 104 -6.03 5.64 20.30
N PRO A 105 -6.29 5.53 18.99
CA PRO A 105 -5.26 5.20 18.00
C PRO A 105 -4.03 6.11 18.08
N ALA A 106 -4.22 7.43 18.16
CA ALA A 106 -3.12 8.37 18.25
C ALA A 106 -2.22 8.13 19.48
N GLY A 107 -2.81 7.89 20.66
CA GLY A 107 -2.08 7.66 21.89
C GLY A 107 -1.33 6.32 21.89
N LEU A 108 -1.97 5.26 21.38
CA LEU A 108 -1.33 3.95 21.23
C LEU A 108 -0.12 4.01 20.29
N PHE A 109 -0.26 4.64 19.11
CA PHE A 109 0.84 4.78 18.16
C PHE A 109 1.96 5.68 18.69
N ALA A 110 1.62 6.75 19.43
CA ALA A 110 2.60 7.61 20.08
C ALA A 110 3.39 6.84 21.15
N ALA A 111 2.70 6.13 22.05
CA ALA A 111 3.33 5.36 23.11
C ALA A 111 4.22 4.24 22.56
N LEU A 112 3.74 3.48 21.57
CA LEU A 112 4.51 2.44 20.88
C LEU A 112 5.78 3.02 20.24
N SER A 113 5.65 4.14 19.52
CA SER A 113 6.79 4.76 18.84
C SER A 113 7.84 5.23 19.85
N LEU A 114 7.42 5.97 20.89
CA LEU A 114 8.30 6.46 21.96
C LEU A 114 9.00 5.31 22.70
N ALA A 115 8.28 4.22 23.01
CA ALA A 115 8.86 3.04 23.63
C ALA A 115 9.93 2.40 22.73
N ARG A 116 9.66 2.26 21.42
CA ARG A 116 10.65 1.77 20.44
C ARG A 116 11.87 2.70 20.33
N TYR A 117 11.70 4.01 20.51
CA TYR A 117 12.81 4.98 20.55
C TYR A 117 13.63 4.92 21.85
N GLY A 118 13.23 4.10 22.83
CA GLY A 118 13.94 3.88 24.09
C GLY A 118 13.49 4.80 25.24
N PHE A 119 12.36 5.51 25.11
CA PHE A 119 11.80 6.29 26.20
C PHE A 119 11.06 5.40 27.21
N GLN A 120 11.05 5.80 28.48
CA GLN A 120 10.18 5.21 29.49
C GLN A 120 8.78 5.83 29.39
N VAL A 121 7.85 5.11 28.78
CA VAL A 121 6.49 5.62 28.52
C VAL A 121 5.52 5.12 29.58
N THR A 122 4.73 6.04 30.14
CA THR A 122 3.53 5.72 30.93
C THR A 122 2.32 6.13 30.10
N LEU A 123 1.41 5.20 29.85
CA LEU A 123 0.18 5.41 29.09
C LEU A 123 -1.01 5.28 30.02
N ILE A 124 -1.88 6.29 30.04
CA ILE A 124 -3.09 6.31 30.87
C ILE A 124 -4.33 6.57 30.02
N GLU A 125 -5.47 5.99 30.39
CA GLU A 125 -6.79 6.19 29.77
C GLU A 125 -7.85 6.18 30.86
N ARG A 126 -8.95 6.92 30.67
CA ARG A 126 -10.08 6.97 31.60
C ARG A 126 -11.03 5.78 31.47
N GLY A 127 -11.01 5.11 30.32
CA GLY A 127 -11.77 3.90 30.05
C GLY A 127 -11.27 2.69 30.85
N GLU A 128 -12.04 1.61 30.80
CA GLU A 128 -11.73 0.33 31.44
C GLU A 128 -11.14 -0.65 30.40
N PRO A 129 -10.44 -1.71 30.84
CA PRO A 129 -9.81 -2.71 29.96
C PRO A 129 -10.78 -3.45 29.03
#